data_AF-A0A534P8P4-F1
#
_entry.id   AF-A0A534P8P4-F1
#
_cell.length_a   1.000
_cell.length_b   1.000
_cell.length_c   1.000
_cell.angle_alpha   90.00
_cell.angle_beta   90.00
_cell.angle_gamma   90.00
#
_symmetry.space_group_name_H-M   'P 1'
#
loop_
_entity.id
_entity.type
_entity.pdbx_description
1 polymer ?
#
loop_
_entity_poly.entity_id
_entity_poly.type
_entity_poly.pdbx_seq_one_letter_code
_entity_poly.pdbx_strand_id
1 'polypeptide(L)'
;IGCFMAGLGGAIIVPSQSAVLGMGVDALVLSFIVVVIGGLGSLEGALVGALIVGIIREIGISVFPEIELAVLYLIAAVVLLVRPAGLFGRAA
;
A
#
# COMPACT_ATOMS: atom_id res chain seq x y z
N ILE A 1 -9.12 -18.37 0.54
CA ILE A 1 -9.97 -17.16 0.40
C ILE A 1 -9.12 -15.92 0.10
N GLY A 2 -8.06 -15.63 0.87
CA GLY A 2 -7.19 -14.47 0.60
C GLY A 2 -6.63 -14.40 -0.82
N CYS A 3 -6.09 -15.52 -1.36
CA CYS A 3 -5.58 -15.56 -2.73
C CYS A 3 -6.65 -15.28 -3.80
N PHE A 4 -7.90 -15.68 -3.55
CA PHE A 4 -9.02 -15.42 -4.45
C PHE A 4 -9.36 -13.93 -4.47
N MET A 5 -9.46 -13.29 -3.29
CA MET A 5 -9.69 -11.84 -3.18
C MET A 5 -8.53 -11.03 -3.77
N ALA A 6 -7.29 -11.46 -3.55
CA ALA A 6 -6.11 -10.84 -4.13
C ALA A 6 -6.11 -10.93 -5.67
N GLY A 7 -6.45 -12.09 -6.23
CA GLY A 7 -6.58 -12.26 -7.68
C GLY A 7 -7.70 -11.42 -8.28
N LEU A 8 -8.84 -11.32 -7.60
CA LEU A 8 -9.99 -10.53 -8.04
C LEU A 8 -9.65 -9.02 -8.03
N GLY A 9 -8.99 -8.54 -6.97
CA GLY A 9 -8.49 -7.15 -6.91
C GLY A 9 -7.45 -6.83 -7.98
N GLY A 10 -6.50 -7.74 -8.21
CA GLY A 10 -5.50 -7.60 -9.27
C GLY A 10 -6.12 -7.54 -10.67
N ALA A 11 -7.12 -8.38 -10.95
CA ALA A 11 -7.82 -8.40 -12.24
C ALA A 11 -8.56 -7.08 -12.56
N ILE A 12 -9.02 -6.35 -11.54
CA ILE A 12 -9.65 -5.02 -11.71
C ILE A 12 -8.61 -3.93 -11.99
N ILE A 13 -7.43 -4.03 -11.38
CA ILE A 13 -6.36 -3.04 -11.48
C ILE A 13 -5.58 -3.13 -12.81
N VAL A 14 -5.33 -4.34 -13.31
CA VAL A 14 -4.56 -4.60 -14.55
C VAL A 14 -5.07 -3.87 -15.79
N PRO A 15 -6.38 -3.77 -16.11
CA PRO A 15 -6.82 -3.01 -17.28
C PRO A 15 -6.70 -1.49 -17.09
N SER A 16 -6.61 -1.01 -15.85
CA SER A 16 -6.51 0.41 -15.52
C SER A 16 -5.08 0.94 -15.63
N GLN A 17 -4.07 0.06 -15.54
CA GLN A 17 -2.65 0.39 -15.58
C GLN A 17 -1.93 -0.57 -16.54
N SER A 18 -1.23 -0.04 -17.54
CA SER A 18 -0.47 -0.86 -18.49
C SER A 18 0.42 -1.88 -17.77
N ALA A 19 0.42 -3.13 -18.23
CA ALA A 19 1.28 -4.16 -17.65
C ALA A 19 2.76 -3.82 -17.90
N VAL A 20 3.48 -3.47 -16.83
CA VAL A 20 4.91 -3.13 -16.88
C VAL A 20 5.73 -4.15 -16.09
N LEU A 21 6.97 -4.34 -16.51
CA LEU A 21 7.97 -5.10 -15.76
C LEU A 21 8.17 -4.44 -14.38
N GLY A 22 8.04 -5.20 -13.30
CA GLY A 22 8.19 -4.69 -11.93
C GLY A 22 6.88 -4.49 -11.15
N MET A 23 5.71 -4.53 -11.81
CA MET A 23 4.40 -4.30 -11.17
C MET A 23 4.15 -5.17 -9.93
N GLY A 24 4.63 -6.41 -9.92
CA GLY A 24 4.50 -7.30 -8.75
C GLY A 24 5.32 -6.84 -7.54
N VAL A 25 6.50 -6.26 -7.78
CA VAL A 25 7.36 -5.72 -6.71
C VAL A 25 6.71 -4.47 -6.12
N ASP A 26 6.17 -3.59 -6.96
CA ASP A 26 5.47 -2.38 -6.51
C ASP A 26 4.24 -2.72 -5.67
N ALA A 27 3.44 -3.71 -6.11
CA ALA A 27 2.29 -4.20 -5.35
C ALA A 27 2.71 -4.81 -4.00
N LEU A 28 3.82 -5.56 -3.95
CA LEU A 28 4.36 -6.13 -2.72
C LEU A 28 4.79 -5.02 -1.75
N VAL A 29 5.56 -4.04 -2.22
CA VAL A 29 6.01 -2.90 -1.40
C VAL A 29 4.80 -2.14 -0.86
N LEU A 30 3.82 -1.83 -1.71
CA LEU A 30 2.61 -1.12 -1.29
C LEU A 30 1.80 -1.92 -0.27
N SER A 31 1.69 -3.25 -0.45
CA SER A 31 1.04 -4.14 0.51
C SER A 31 1.77 -4.14 1.87
N PHE A 32 3.11 -4.07 1.85
CA PHE A 32 3.93 -4.03 3.06
C PHE A 32 3.71 -2.71 3.81
N ILE A 33 3.72 -1.58 3.10
CA ILE A 33 3.43 -0.25 3.67
C ILE A 33 2.05 -0.24 4.34
N VAL A 34 1.03 -0.74 3.65
CA VAL A 34 -0.35 -0.81 4.16
C VAL A 34 -0.43 -1.66 5.42
N VAL A 35 0.20 -2.83 5.44
CA VAL A 35 0.18 -3.74 6.60
C VAL A 35 0.96 -3.15 7.78
N VAL A 36 2.09 -2.49 7.54
CA VAL A 36 2.87 -1.82 8.59
C VAL A 36 2.07 -0.67 9.21
N ILE A 37 1.37 0.14 8.39
CA ILE A 37 0.50 1.21 8.89
C ILE A 37 -0.69 0.64 9.65
N GLY A 38 -1.30 -0.44 9.15
CA GLY A 38 -2.44 -1.08 9.80
C GLY A 38 -2.10 -1.81 11.10
N GLY A 39 -0.89 -2.38 11.18
CA GLY A 39 -0.42 -3.25 12.26
C GLY A 39 -0.31 -4.71 11.81
N LEU A 40 0.87 -5.31 12.03
CA LEU A 40 1.18 -6.70 11.70
C LEU A 40 0.31 -7.64 12.54
N GLY A 41 -0.78 -8.15 11.95
CA GLY A 41 -1.69 -9.10 12.60
C GLY A 41 -3.12 -8.60 12.82
N SER A 42 -3.46 -7.37 12.43
CA SER A 42 -4.84 -6.85 12.46
C SER A 42 -5.41 -6.68 11.05
N LEU A 43 -6.46 -7.44 10.73
CA LEU A 43 -7.17 -7.31 9.45
C LEU A 43 -7.90 -5.96 9.35
N GLU A 44 -8.55 -5.52 10.42
CA GLU A 44 -9.25 -4.23 10.48
C GLU A 44 -8.27 -3.06 10.36
N GLY A 45 -7.08 -3.18 10.98
CA GLY A 45 -6.01 -2.21 10.83
C GLY A 45 -5.49 -2.14 9.40
N ALA A 46 -5.28 -3.29 8.75
CA ALA A 46 -4.86 -3.34 7.34
C ALA A 46 -5.90 -2.72 6.40
N LEU A 47 -7.20 -2.91 6.66
CA LEU A 47 -8.28 -2.28 5.88
C LEU A 47 -8.23 -0.75 5.97
N VAL A 48 -8.13 -0.21 7.19
CA VAL A 48 -8.04 1.24 7.43
C VAL A 48 -6.74 1.80 6.85
N GLY A 49 -5.63 1.08 7.03
CA GLY A 49 -4.34 1.42 6.44
C GLY A 49 -4.39 1.49 4.91
N ALA A 50 -5.05 0.52 4.27
CA ALA A 50 -5.20 0.48 2.82
C ALA A 50 -5.97 1.70 2.28
N LEU A 51 -7.05 2.09 2.97
CA LEU A 51 -7.84 3.27 2.63
C LEU A 51 -7.02 4.56 2.75
N ILE A 52 -6.32 4.76 3.86
CA ILE A 52 -5.53 5.98 4.09
C ILE A 52 -4.40 6.08 3.07
N VAL A 53 -3.62 5.00 2.89
CA VAL A 53 -2.50 4.97 1.94
C VAL A 53 -2.98 5.15 0.51
N GLY A 54 -4.08 4.49 0.14
CA GLY A 54 -4.68 4.62 -1.18
C GLY A 54 -5.03 6.07 -1.50
N ILE A 55 -5.72 6.75 -0.58
CA ILE A 55 -6.11 8.16 -0.75
C ILE A 55 -4.87 9.07 -0.87
N ILE A 56 -3.87 8.88 0.01
CA ILE A 56 -2.64 9.70 -0.01
C ILE A 56 -1.87 9.47 -1.31
N ARG A 57 -1.78 8.22 -1.78
CA ARG A 57 -1.12 7.88 -3.04
C ARG A 57 -1.84 8.51 -4.23
N GLU A 58 -3.17 8.39 -4.30
CA GLU A 58 -3.96 8.96 -5.40
C GLU A 58 -3.78 10.49 -5.49
N ILE A 59 -3.79 11.17 -4.33
CA ILE A 59 -3.53 12.60 -4.24
C ILE A 59 -2.09 12.91 -4.68
N GLY A 60 -1.10 12.12 -4.25
CA GLY A 60 0.29 12.30 -4.64
C GLY A 60 0.52 12.19 -6.15
N ILE A 61 -0.10 11.19 -6.79
CA ILE A 61 -0.02 10.98 -8.24
C ILE A 61 -0.69 12.11 -9.00
N SER A 62 -1.83 12.61 -8.51
CA SER A 62 -2.61 13.67 -9.17
C SER A 62 -1.86 15.01 -9.24
N VAL A 63 -1.05 15.33 -8.22
CA VAL A 63 -0.31 16.60 -8.17
C VAL A 63 1.03 16.52 -8.91
N PHE A 64 1.75 15.39 -8.79
CA PHE A 64 3.09 15.25 -9.36
C PHE A 64 3.37 13.82 -9.88
N PRO A 65 2.92 13.48 -11.10
CA PRO A 65 3.07 12.12 -11.66
C PRO A 65 4.53 11.75 -11.92
N GLU A 66 5.40 12.72 -12.26
CA GLU A 66 6.83 12.50 -12.54
C GLU A 66 7.63 12.07 -11.31
N ILE A 67 7.10 12.33 -10.12
CA ILE A 67 7.74 12.04 -8.83
C ILE A 67 7.06 10.84 -8.15
N GLU A 68 6.10 10.16 -8.78
CA GLU A 68 5.30 9.08 -8.17
C GLU A 68 6.18 8.03 -7.49
N LEU A 69 7.15 7.46 -8.23
CA LEU A 69 8.04 6.40 -7.72
C LEU A 69 8.83 6.89 -6.50
N ALA A 70 9.40 8.10 -6.58
CA ALA A 70 10.15 8.68 -5.48
C ALA A 70 9.24 8.96 -4.27
N VAL A 71 8.02 9.47 -4.48
CA VAL A 71 7.01 9.69 -3.44
C VAL A 71 6.58 8.36 -2.80
N LEU A 72 6.42 7.30 -3.58
CA LEU A 72 6.06 5.96 -3.07
C LEU A 72 7.11 5.44 -2.08
N TYR A 73 8.39 5.53 -2.45
CA TYR A 73 9.51 5.16 -1.57
C TYR A 73 9.65 6.10 -0.37
N LEU A 74 9.39 7.41 -0.55
CA LEU A 74 9.44 8.40 0.52
C LEU A 74 8.34 8.15 1.55
N ILE A 75 7.12 7.81 1.11
CA ILE A 75 6.02 7.39 1.98
C ILE A 75 6.42 6.13 2.77
N ALA A 76 7.01 5.13 2.11
CA ALA A 76 7.51 3.92 2.78
C ALA A 76 8.53 4.26 3.88
N ALA A 77 9.50 5.12 3.56
CA ALA A 77 10.54 5.56 4.48
C ALA A 77 9.96 6.34 5.67
N VAL A 78 9.05 7.28 5.41
CA VAL A 78 8.37 8.08 6.45
C VAL A 78 7.55 7.19 7.36
N VAL A 79 6.82 6.22 6.82
CA VAL A 79 6.00 5.29 7.58
C VAL A 79 6.86 4.44 8.52
N LEU A 80 7.97 3.89 8.02
CA LEU A 80 8.92 3.13 8.84
C LEU A 80 9.56 3.98 9.94
N LEU A 81 9.84 5.25 9.67
CA LEU A 81 10.42 6.19 10.64
C LEU A 81 9.42 6.65 11.71
N VAL A 82 8.16 6.88 11.34
CA VAL A 82 7.18 7.55 12.22
C VAL A 82 6.43 6.57 13.11
N ARG A 83 6.12 5.34 12.66
CA ARG A 83 5.32 4.41 13.47
C ARG A 83 5.49 2.93 13.06
N PRO A 84 6.57 2.24 13.49
CA PRO A 84 6.83 0.84 13.13
C PRO A 84 5.83 -0.17 13.72
N ALA A 85 4.99 0.23 14.69
CA ALA A 85 4.03 -0.65 15.35
C ALA A 85 2.61 -0.64 14.73
N GLY A 86 2.30 0.27 13.80
CA GLY A 86 0.98 0.37 13.16
C GLY A 86 -0.16 0.90 14.05
N LEU A 87 -1.36 1.06 13.45
CA LEU A 87 -2.54 1.71 14.04
C LEU A 87 -3.22 0.85 15.12
N PHE A 88 -3.24 -0.46 14.93
CA PHE A 88 -3.84 -1.44 15.86
C PHE A 88 -2.86 -2.56 16.24
N GLY A 89 -1.55 -2.29 16.19
CA GLY A 89 -0.53 -3.23 16.66
C GLY A 89 -0.75 -3.52 18.14
N ARG A 90 -1.34 -4.68 18.44
CA ARG A 90 -1.31 -5.23 19.78
C ARG A 90 0.17 -5.49 20.09
N ALA A 91 0.72 -4.71 21.00
CA ALA A 91 1.86 -5.16 21.79
C ALA A 91 1.40 -6.47 22.45
N ALA A 92 1.87 -7.59 21.92
CA ALA A 92 1.90 -8.84 22.65
C ALA A 92 3.10 -8.79 23.60
#